data_AF-A0A8J2RQD4-F1
#
_entry.id   AF-A0A8J2RQD4-F1
#
_cell.length_a   1.000
_cell.length_b   1.000
_cell.length_c   1.000
_cell.angle_alpha   90.00
_cell.angle_beta   90.00
_cell.angle_gamma   90.00
#
_symmetry.space_group_name_H-M   'P 1'
#
loop_
_entity.id
_entity.type
_entity.pdbx_description
1 polymer ?
#
loop_
_entity_poly.entity_id
_entity_poly.type
_entity_poly.pdbx_seq_one_letter_code
_entity_poly.pdbx_strand_id
1 'polypeptide(L)'
;MANNLLLFVLIALPSVIYADKLLSVAACQRGGNYGTGTIKEVRITPCPEAAQRRPCILRKGTNVTIEVDFEPTVGATDVTGRAFWANRMLELPLPNMNTNACATMTCPLQPNVAQTYRYVLPVSRGFPTRRYDVRWKLTASPFNMCFQFPIQILN
;
A
#
# COMPACT_ATOMS: atom_id res chain seq x y z
N MET A 1 0.42 -38.71 50.27
CA MET A 1 1.31 -38.93 49.12
C MET A 1 0.47 -38.67 47.87
N ALA A 2 0.31 -37.40 47.51
CA ALA A 2 0.97 -36.75 46.38
C ALA A 2 0.55 -37.36 45.02
N ASN A 3 -0.20 -36.60 44.21
CA ASN A 3 0.21 -36.19 42.85
C ASN A 3 -0.94 -35.45 42.14
N ASN A 4 -1.04 -34.12 42.32
CA ASN A 4 -1.88 -33.27 41.46
C ASN A 4 -1.01 -32.78 40.31
N LEU A 5 -1.04 -33.51 39.19
CA LEU A 5 -0.34 -33.13 37.97
C LEU A 5 -1.17 -32.05 37.25
N LEU A 6 -0.88 -30.78 37.55
CA LEU A 6 -1.41 -29.62 36.83
C LEU A 6 -0.78 -29.57 35.42
N LEU A 7 -1.53 -30.04 34.42
CA LEU A 7 -1.20 -29.86 33.01
C LEU A 7 -1.45 -28.40 32.61
N PHE A 8 -0.37 -27.60 32.55
CA PHE A 8 -0.40 -26.28 31.93
C PHE A 8 -0.51 -26.44 30.41
N VAL A 9 -1.73 -26.33 29.88
CA VAL A 9 -1.97 -26.23 28.44
C VAL A 9 -1.50 -24.85 27.97
N LEU A 10 -0.28 -24.79 27.44
CA LEU A 10 0.22 -23.62 26.71
C LEU A 10 -0.51 -23.54 25.37
N ILE A 11 -1.66 -22.87 25.35
CA ILE A 11 -2.34 -22.49 24.11
C ILE A 11 -1.47 -21.43 23.44
N ALA A 12 -0.57 -21.86 22.55
CA ALA A 12 0.09 -20.96 21.62
C ALA A 12 -1.01 -20.36 20.74
N LEU A 13 -1.47 -19.15 21.06
CA LEU A 13 -2.32 -18.37 20.17
C LEU A 13 -1.52 -18.16 18.88
N PRO A 14 -1.89 -18.78 17.74
CA PRO A 14 -1.25 -18.42 16.50
C PRO A 14 -1.52 -16.94 16.30
N SER A 15 -0.47 -16.13 16.30
CA SER A 15 -0.53 -14.73 15.92
C SER A 15 -1.08 -14.70 14.49
N VAL A 16 -2.38 -14.47 14.36
CA VAL A 16 -3.02 -14.45 13.06
C VAL A 16 -2.60 -13.16 12.38
N ILE A 17 -1.57 -13.25 11.55
CA ILE A 17 -1.16 -12.13 10.70
C ILE A 17 -2.17 -12.10 9.57
N TYR A 18 -3.27 -11.39 9.76
CA TYR A 18 -4.20 -11.07 8.68
C TYR A 18 -3.52 -10.00 7.82
N ALA A 19 -2.84 -10.44 6.76
CA ALA A 19 -2.55 -9.56 5.64
C ALA A 19 -3.87 -9.31 4.90
N ASP A 20 -4.58 -8.25 5.28
CA ASP A 20 -5.88 -7.93 4.70
C ASP A 20 -5.70 -7.37 3.27
N LYS A 21 -6.18 -8.14 2.28
CA LYS A 21 -6.06 -7.85 0.84
C LYS A 21 -7.09 -6.82 0.39
N LEU A 22 -6.66 -5.76 -0.29
CA LEU A 22 -7.59 -4.92 -1.05
C LEU A 22 -7.78 -5.51 -2.45
N LEU A 23 -8.93 -6.15 -2.69
CA LEU A 23 -9.17 -6.99 -3.86
C LEU A 23 -9.41 -6.24 -5.18
N SER A 24 -9.55 -4.91 -5.17
CA SER A 24 -9.87 -4.16 -6.40
C SER A 24 -9.21 -2.79 -6.42
N VAL A 25 -8.05 -2.72 -7.06
CA VAL A 25 -7.37 -1.45 -7.34
C VAL A 25 -7.47 -1.18 -8.84
N ALA A 26 -7.90 0.04 -9.18
CA ALA A 26 -8.08 0.42 -10.58
C ALA A 26 -6.77 0.98 -11.14
N ALA A 27 -6.39 0.56 -12.35
CA ALA A 27 -5.35 1.23 -13.12
C ALA A 27 -5.78 2.66 -13.46
N CYS A 28 -4.84 3.60 -13.46
CA CYS A 28 -5.14 5.00 -13.73
C CYS A 28 -5.57 5.20 -15.20
N GLN A 29 -6.78 5.74 -15.39
CA GLN A 29 -7.36 5.97 -16.73
C GLN A 29 -7.09 7.39 -17.28
N ARG A 30 -6.47 8.29 -16.51
CA ARG A 30 -6.28 9.71 -16.89
C ARG A 30 -4.83 10.15 -16.69
N GLY A 31 -4.30 10.89 -17.68
CA GLY A 31 -3.11 11.72 -17.52
C GLY A 31 -1.76 11.01 -17.67
N GLY A 32 -1.62 10.05 -18.59
CA GLY A 32 -0.32 9.47 -18.95
C GLY A 32 -0.39 8.11 -19.66
N ASN A 33 0.72 7.72 -20.30
CA ASN A 33 0.94 6.37 -20.83
C ASN A 33 1.43 5.46 -19.69
N TYR A 34 0.48 4.93 -18.90
CA TYR A 34 0.75 3.92 -17.87
C TYR A 34 0.62 2.52 -18.48
N GLY A 35 1.28 1.52 -17.90
CA GLY A 35 1.07 0.12 -18.30
C GLY A 35 2.33 -0.71 -18.49
N THR A 36 3.49 -0.21 -18.08
CA THR A 36 4.74 -1.00 -18.12
C THR A 36 4.89 -1.95 -16.93
N GLY A 37 3.77 -2.39 -16.37
CA GLY A 37 3.71 -3.28 -15.21
C GLY A 37 2.27 -3.67 -14.87
N THR A 38 2.11 -4.89 -14.35
CA THR A 38 0.83 -5.45 -13.94
C THR A 38 0.77 -5.51 -12.43
N ILE A 39 -0.24 -4.88 -11.83
CA ILE A 39 -0.46 -4.92 -10.38
C ILE A 39 -1.19 -6.19 -10.04
N LYS A 40 -0.65 -6.93 -9.08
CA LYS A 40 -1.24 -8.16 -8.55
C LYS A 40 -2.08 -7.85 -7.32
N GLU A 41 -1.57 -7.00 -6.44
CA GLU A 41 -2.22 -6.74 -5.15
C GLU A 41 -1.79 -5.40 -4.54
N VAL A 42 -2.70 -4.79 -3.78
CA VAL A 42 -2.38 -3.72 -2.84
C VAL A 42 -2.88 -4.10 -1.46
N ARG A 43 -2.03 -3.97 -0.46
CA ARG A 43 -2.34 -4.21 0.95
C ARG A 43 -2.14 -2.94 1.75
N ILE A 44 -3.02 -2.73 2.73
CA ILE A 44 -2.90 -1.65 3.70
C ILE A 44 -2.96 -2.29 5.08
N THR A 45 -1.99 -2.01 5.93
CA THR A 45 -1.91 -2.62 7.26
C THR A 45 -1.71 -1.54 8.32
N PRO A 46 -2.58 -1.48 9.35
CA PRO A 46 -3.80 -2.28 9.54
C PRO A 46 -4.96 -1.83 8.62
N CYS A 47 -5.81 -2.77 8.17
CA CYS A 47 -7.06 -2.49 7.45
C CYS A 47 -8.10 -3.63 7.62
N PRO A 48 -8.73 -3.75 8.81
CA PRO A 48 -9.75 -4.78 9.04
C PRO A 48 -10.98 -4.62 8.11
N GLU A 49 -11.20 -3.42 7.55
CA GLU A 49 -12.30 -3.15 6.62
C GLU A 49 -12.15 -3.90 5.28
N ALA A 50 -10.94 -4.28 4.89
CA ALA A 50 -10.68 -4.98 3.64
C ALA A 50 -11.29 -6.40 3.62
N ALA A 51 -11.45 -7.05 4.78
CA ALA A 51 -12.20 -8.31 4.90
C ALA A 51 -13.66 -8.18 4.42
N GLN A 52 -14.21 -6.97 4.44
CA GLN A 52 -15.56 -6.65 3.97
C GLN A 52 -15.54 -5.86 2.64
N ARG A 53 -14.39 -5.80 1.94
CA ARG A 53 -14.17 -5.02 0.71
C ARG A 53 -14.53 -3.54 0.86
N ARG A 54 -14.37 -2.98 2.05
CA ARG A 54 -14.61 -1.56 2.32
C ARG A 54 -13.29 -0.78 2.29
N PRO A 55 -13.32 0.53 1.98
CA PRO A 55 -12.14 1.38 2.08
C PRO A 55 -11.54 1.35 3.49
N CYS A 56 -10.21 1.28 3.57
CA CYS A 56 -9.50 1.26 4.85
C CYS A 56 -9.72 2.55 5.63
N ILE A 57 -10.00 2.42 6.93
CA ILE A 57 -10.10 3.55 7.83
C ILE A 57 -8.74 3.82 8.46
N LEU A 58 -8.12 4.93 8.08
CA LEU A 58 -6.85 5.37 8.64
C LEU A 58 -7.10 6.35 9.77
N ARG A 59 -6.52 6.08 10.95
CA ARG A 59 -6.65 6.93 12.14
C ARG A 59 -5.54 7.98 12.17
N LYS A 60 -5.88 9.20 12.56
CA LYS A 60 -4.88 10.27 12.70
C LYS A 60 -3.91 9.97 13.84
N GLY A 61 -2.66 10.35 13.62
CA GLY A 61 -1.58 10.11 14.57
C GLY A 61 -1.05 8.67 14.57
N THR A 62 -1.47 7.83 13.63
CA THR A 62 -0.93 6.46 13.48
C THR A 62 -0.07 6.34 12.22
N ASN A 63 0.68 5.25 12.14
CA ASN A 63 1.39 4.85 10.93
C ASN A 63 0.65 3.69 10.30
N VAL A 64 0.47 3.74 8.99
CA VAL A 64 -0.03 2.60 8.21
C VAL A 64 1.00 2.20 7.16
N THR A 65 1.07 0.91 6.88
CA THR A 65 1.91 0.38 5.82
C THR A 65 1.05 0.16 4.59
N ILE A 66 1.53 0.61 3.43
CA ILE A 66 0.97 0.33 2.12
C ILE A 66 1.98 -0.56 1.38
N GLU A 67 1.53 -1.70 0.88
CA GLU A 67 2.36 -2.61 0.08
C GLU A 67 1.68 -2.88 -1.24
N VAL A 68 2.47 -2.94 -2.31
CA VAL A 68 2.00 -3.15 -3.67
C VAL A 68 2.84 -4.24 -4.29
N ASP A 69 2.20 -5.33 -4.67
CA ASP A 69 2.82 -6.39 -5.45
C ASP A 69 2.53 -6.16 -6.92
N PHE A 70 3.57 -6.11 -7.72
CA PHE A 70 3.47 -5.88 -9.15
C PHE A 70 4.55 -6.63 -9.91
N GLU A 71 4.37 -6.71 -11.22
CA GLU A 71 5.32 -7.33 -12.13
C GLU A 71 5.59 -6.34 -13.27
N PRO A 72 6.77 -5.71 -13.35
CA PRO A 72 7.12 -4.76 -14.38
C PRO A 72 7.37 -5.48 -15.72
N THR A 73 7.05 -4.85 -16.85
CA THR A 73 7.33 -5.40 -18.19
C THR A 73 8.61 -4.84 -18.82
N VAL A 74 9.22 -3.85 -18.16
CA VAL A 74 10.45 -3.18 -18.58
C VAL A 74 11.38 -2.99 -17.38
N GLY A 75 12.68 -2.84 -17.63
CA GLY A 75 13.66 -2.56 -16.58
C GLY A 75 13.71 -1.07 -16.19
N ALA A 76 14.13 -0.77 -14.97
CA ALA A 76 14.34 0.60 -14.48
C ALA A 76 15.20 0.64 -13.20
N THR A 77 16.09 1.63 -13.08
CA THR A 77 17.05 1.70 -11.95
C THR A 77 16.59 2.64 -10.83
N ASP A 78 16.11 3.84 -11.16
CA ASP A 78 15.86 4.90 -10.19
C ASP A 78 14.37 5.22 -10.06
N VAL A 79 13.61 4.23 -9.57
CA VAL A 79 12.15 4.34 -9.51
C VAL A 79 11.71 5.35 -8.46
N THR A 80 10.89 6.30 -8.90
CA THR A 80 10.28 7.32 -8.06
C THR A 80 8.85 6.95 -7.73
N GLY A 81 8.48 6.98 -6.44
CA GLY A 81 7.11 6.82 -5.97
C GLY A 81 6.46 8.14 -5.57
N ARG A 82 5.23 8.40 -6.03
CA ARG A 82 4.44 9.58 -5.63
C ARG A 82 2.98 9.23 -5.41
N ALA A 83 2.43 9.68 -4.30
CA ALA A 83 1.02 9.58 -3.96
C ALA A 83 0.33 10.94 -4.15
N PHE A 84 -0.91 10.90 -4.64
CA PHE A 84 -1.75 12.06 -4.86
C PHE A 84 -3.15 11.76 -4.34
N TRP A 85 -3.81 12.76 -3.75
CA TRP A 85 -5.25 12.75 -3.66
C TRP A 85 -5.82 13.25 -4.99
N ALA A 86 -6.39 12.32 -5.77
CA ALA A 86 -6.99 12.62 -7.05
C ALA A 86 -8.48 12.88 -6.87
N ASN A 87 -8.92 14.11 -7.14
CA ASN A 87 -10.34 14.41 -7.32
C ASN A 87 -10.59 14.84 -8.78
N ARG A 88 -11.86 15.11 -9.16
CA ARG A 88 -12.20 15.44 -10.56
C ARG A 88 -11.55 16.74 -11.07
N MET A 89 -11.15 17.64 -10.18
CA MET A 89 -10.65 18.98 -10.52
C MET A 89 -9.14 19.13 -10.33
N LEU A 90 -8.53 18.39 -9.39
CA LEU A 90 -7.13 18.57 -8.99
C LEU A 90 -6.50 17.26 -8.50
N GLU A 91 -5.20 17.10 -8.77
CA GLU A 91 -4.32 16.12 -8.12
C GLU A 91 -3.47 16.84 -7.06
N LEU A 92 -3.73 16.59 -5.78
CA LEU A 92 -2.95 17.15 -4.68
C LEU A 92 -1.87 16.15 -4.22
N PRO A 93 -0.57 16.47 -4.31
CA PRO A 93 0.48 15.54 -3.91
C PRO A 93 0.51 15.34 -2.39
N LEU A 94 0.94 14.15 -1.95
CA LEU A 94 1.26 13.88 -0.55
C LEU A 94 2.53 14.67 -0.15
N PRO A 95 2.43 15.65 0.77
CA PRO A 95 3.59 16.45 1.16
C PRO A 95 4.63 15.60 1.89
N ASN A 96 5.91 15.94 1.68
CA ASN A 96 7.07 15.35 2.36
C ASN A 96 7.17 13.81 2.25
N MET A 97 6.57 13.23 1.22
CA MET A 97 6.73 11.82 0.90
C MET A 97 8.18 11.51 0.53
N ASN A 98 8.76 10.44 1.08
CA ASN A 98 10.00 9.90 0.54
C ASN A 98 9.69 9.29 -0.84
N THR A 99 10.19 9.93 -1.90
CA THR A 99 9.89 9.53 -3.26
C THR A 99 10.84 8.48 -3.82
N ASN A 100 11.92 8.11 -3.11
CA ASN A 100 12.82 7.05 -3.54
C ASN A 100 12.14 5.69 -3.30
N ALA A 101 11.53 5.10 -4.34
CA ALA A 101 10.85 3.81 -4.20
C ALA A 101 11.83 2.65 -4.03
N CYS A 102 13.03 2.76 -4.60
CA CYS A 102 14.10 1.78 -4.46
C CYS A 102 14.67 1.68 -3.03
N ALA A 103 14.30 2.59 -2.13
CA ALA A 103 14.63 2.47 -0.71
C ALA A 103 13.87 1.30 -0.02
N THR A 104 12.77 0.83 -0.61
CA THR A 104 11.88 -0.16 0.00
C THR A 104 11.44 -1.27 -0.97
N MET A 105 12.06 -1.32 -2.15
CA MET A 105 11.94 -2.42 -3.11
C MET A 105 13.29 -2.64 -3.81
N THR A 106 13.47 -3.80 -4.43
CA THR A 106 14.72 -4.13 -5.11
C THR A 106 14.82 -3.39 -6.44
N CYS A 107 15.91 -2.64 -6.61
CA CYS A 107 16.29 -2.03 -7.88
C CYS A 107 17.69 -2.53 -8.31
N PRO A 108 17.98 -2.61 -9.63
CA PRO A 108 17.08 -2.27 -10.74
C PRO A 108 15.92 -3.26 -10.90
N LEU A 109 14.77 -2.74 -11.32
CA LEU A 109 13.64 -3.56 -11.74
C LEU A 109 14.05 -4.42 -12.93
N GLN A 110 13.68 -5.70 -12.88
CA GLN A 110 13.88 -6.64 -13.98
C GLN A 110 12.53 -6.97 -14.63
N PRO A 111 12.43 -6.96 -15.97
CA PRO A 111 11.20 -7.35 -16.66
C PRO A 111 10.70 -8.72 -16.23
N ASN A 112 9.40 -8.84 -16.01
CA ASN A 112 8.67 -10.05 -15.65
C ASN A 112 9.12 -10.71 -14.33
N VAL A 113 9.80 -9.96 -13.46
CA VAL A 113 10.17 -10.40 -12.11
C VAL A 113 9.27 -9.72 -11.11
N ALA A 114 8.54 -10.50 -10.30
CA ALA A 114 7.65 -9.97 -9.27
C ALA A 114 8.40 -9.09 -8.26
N GLN A 115 7.76 -7.99 -7.85
CA GLN A 115 8.30 -7.00 -6.93
C GLN A 115 7.25 -6.62 -5.90
N THR A 116 7.71 -6.33 -4.69
CA THR A 116 6.89 -5.72 -3.63
C THR A 116 7.46 -4.36 -3.29
N TYR A 117 6.68 -3.33 -3.53
CA TYR A 117 6.95 -1.97 -3.08
C TYR A 117 6.25 -1.70 -1.76
N ARG A 118 6.98 -1.20 -0.76
CA ARG A 118 6.46 -0.89 0.57
C ARG A 118 6.59 0.59 0.90
N TYR A 119 5.57 1.19 1.49
CA TYR A 119 5.61 2.56 1.99
C TYR A 119 4.93 2.67 3.34
N VAL A 120 5.60 3.27 4.33
CA VAL A 120 5.00 3.60 5.62
C VAL A 120 4.49 5.02 5.56
N LEU A 121 3.17 5.19 5.67
CA LEU A 121 2.48 6.47 5.69
C LEU A 121 2.20 6.92 7.13
N PRO A 122 2.83 8.01 7.59
CA PRO A 122 2.42 8.71 8.80
C PRO A 122 1.11 9.46 8.53
N VAL A 123 0.02 9.05 9.18
CA VAL A 123 -1.29 9.69 9.03
C VAL A 123 -1.34 10.92 9.92
N SER A 124 -0.77 12.02 9.45
CA SER A 124 -0.65 13.26 10.23
C SER A 124 -2.00 13.74 10.76
N ARG A 125 -2.02 14.27 11.99
CA ARG A 125 -3.21 14.94 12.57
C ARG A 125 -3.68 16.15 11.74
N GLY A 126 -2.79 16.73 10.94
CA GLY A 126 -3.10 17.82 10.01
C GLY A 126 -3.87 17.39 8.76
N PHE A 127 -3.98 16.08 8.47
CA PHE A 127 -4.76 15.63 7.33
C PHE A 127 -6.27 15.84 7.56
N PRO A 128 -7.02 16.38 6.59
CA PRO A 128 -8.47 16.51 6.70
C PRO A 128 -9.18 15.17 6.92
N THR A 129 -10.20 15.16 7.78
CA THR A 129 -11.07 14.00 7.97
C THR A 129 -12.02 13.87 6.78
N ARG A 130 -11.78 12.91 5.89
CA ARG A 130 -12.61 12.66 4.71
C ARG A 130 -12.23 11.35 4.01
N ARG A 131 -13.00 11.02 2.97
CA ARG A 131 -12.63 10.02 1.96
C ARG A 131 -11.62 10.62 0.97
N TYR A 132 -10.61 9.83 0.64
CA TYR A 132 -9.59 10.11 -0.37
C TYR A 132 -9.59 9.00 -1.41
N ASP A 133 -9.59 9.39 -2.68
CA ASP A 133 -9.24 8.48 -3.76
C ASP A 133 -7.74 8.68 -4.04
N VAL A 134 -6.92 7.79 -3.48
CA VAL A 134 -5.46 7.88 -3.55
C VAL A 134 -5.02 7.35 -4.90
N ARG A 135 -4.30 8.18 -5.65
CA ARG A 135 -3.61 7.81 -6.88
C ARG A 135 -2.13 7.69 -6.59
N TRP A 136 -1.56 6.54 -6.90
CA TRP A 136 -0.15 6.26 -6.71
C TRP A 136 0.52 6.06 -8.06
N LYS A 137 1.68 6.68 -8.25
CA LYS A 137 2.51 6.58 -9.47
C LYS A 137 3.88 6.04 -9.08
N LEU A 138 4.35 5.01 -9.77
CA LEU A 138 5.73 4.52 -9.73
C LEU A 138 6.34 4.72 -11.12
N THR A 139 7.40 5.53 -11.23
CA THR A 139 7.92 5.98 -12.52
C THR A 139 9.45 6.05 -12.55
N ALA A 140 10.05 5.60 -13.65
CA ALA A 140 11.44 5.80 -14.06
C ALA A 140 11.56 5.43 -15.54
N SER A 141 12.20 6.20 -16.41
CA SER A 141 12.19 5.88 -17.84
C SER A 141 12.82 4.49 -18.13
N PRO A 142 12.16 3.57 -18.88
CA PRO A 142 10.85 3.69 -19.53
C PRO A 142 9.64 3.20 -18.69
N PHE A 143 9.88 2.67 -17.49
CA PHE A 143 8.86 2.26 -16.53
C PHE A 143 7.90 3.38 -16.08
N ASN A 144 6.60 3.16 -16.24
CA ASN A 144 5.52 4.01 -15.80
C ASN A 144 4.29 3.17 -15.38
N MET A 145 4.01 3.12 -14.08
CA MET A 145 2.88 2.39 -13.51
C MET A 145 2.05 3.30 -12.61
N CYS A 146 0.73 3.13 -12.62
CA CYS A 146 -0.17 3.92 -11.80
C CYS A 146 -1.40 3.14 -11.37
N PHE A 147 -1.83 3.38 -10.12
CA PHE A 147 -2.99 2.74 -9.54
C PHE A 147 -3.75 3.61 -8.57
N GLN A 148 -5.02 3.28 -8.35
CA GLN A 148 -5.91 4.08 -7.54
C GLN A 148 -6.77 3.22 -6.61
N PHE A 149 -6.85 3.63 -5.35
CA PHE A 149 -7.65 2.97 -4.32
C PHE A 149 -8.26 3.99 -3.35
N PRO A 150 -9.45 3.72 -2.79
CA PRO A 150 -10.07 4.59 -1.81
C PRO A 150 -9.58 4.30 -0.39
N ILE A 151 -9.44 5.35 0.41
CA ILE A 151 -9.25 5.29 1.88
C ILE A 151 -10.17 6.32 2.56
N GLN A 152 -10.34 6.19 3.86
CA GLN A 152 -11.00 7.18 4.69
C GLN A 152 -10.12 7.55 5.87
N ILE A 153 -9.83 8.83 6.05
CA ILE A 153 -9.09 9.32 7.23
C ILE A 153 -10.10 9.81 8.26
N LEU A 154 -10.00 9.27 9.47
CA LEU A 154 -10.78 9.67 10.64
C LEU A 154 -9.86 10.05 11.80
N ASN A 155 -10.41 10.72 12.81
CA ASN A 155 -9.71 10.93 14.07
C ASN A 155 -9.39 9.59 14.75
#